data_AF-A0A4Y2RM38-F1
#
_entry.id   AF-A0A4Y2RM38-F1
#
_cell.length_a   1.000
_cell.length_b   1.000
_cell.length_c   1.000
_cell.angle_alpha   90.00
_cell.angle_beta   90.00
_cell.angle_gamma   90.00
#
_symmetry.space_group_name_H-M   'P 1'
#
loop_
_entity.id
_entity.type
_entity.pdbx_description
1 polymer ?
#
loop_
_entity_poly.entity_id
_entity_poly.type
_entity_poly.pdbx_seq_one_letter_code
_entity_poly.pdbx_strand_id
1 'polypeptide(L)'
;MALAPLNPNQPIKPTNRTSLLRIYQAMILSRINYGCAVYGSACNSVLRKLDPVHHSALRICSGAFRTSPIESLYAECHQMSLSLRRQKLSLKYYFKLKSISNHPLRGQHMSNFFGRFYDARPSRIRPFHSRIKRLLYDMQLGDFQVQTAGVFHYPPWSVHSVKLIGLFDEFRKNDTSSLILLQIFFSHRFEYVDYTAVYTDGSRAPGRVGFGVVIDDATYSHGLSEVFSVYSAEAMAILYALQRISRSDN
;
A
#
# COMPACT_ATOMS: atom_id res chain seq x y z
N MET A 1 -0.64 50.98 -7.16
CA MET A 1 -1.23 49.65 -6.92
C MET A 1 -0.96 49.31 -5.46
N ALA A 2 -1.86 49.77 -4.57
CA ALA A 2 -1.63 49.80 -3.13
C ALA A 2 -1.89 48.42 -2.51
N LEU A 3 -0.92 47.91 -1.75
CA LEU A 3 -1.08 46.77 -0.86
C LEU A 3 -2.14 47.12 0.19
N ALA A 4 -3.24 46.36 0.21
CA ALA A 4 -4.26 46.51 1.23
C ALA A 4 -3.64 46.19 2.62
N PRO A 5 -3.88 47.01 3.65
CA PRO A 5 -3.35 46.77 4.97
C PRO A 5 -3.99 45.52 5.57
N LEU A 6 -3.17 44.62 6.13
CA LEU A 6 -3.62 43.47 6.90
C LEU A 6 -4.42 43.98 8.11
N ASN A 7 -5.71 43.63 8.15
CA ASN A 7 -6.62 44.00 9.22
C ASN A 7 -6.22 43.25 10.51
N PRO A 8 -5.82 43.94 11.59
CA PRO A 8 -5.32 43.31 12.82
C PRO A 8 -6.41 42.55 13.60
N ASN A 9 -7.68 42.66 13.20
CA ASN A 9 -8.83 42.06 13.88
C ASN A 9 -9.50 40.91 13.12
N GLN A 10 -8.88 40.38 12.05
CA GLN A 10 -9.35 39.11 11.49
C GLN A 10 -8.88 37.96 12.38
N PRO A 11 -9.78 37.08 12.86
CA PRO A 11 -9.36 35.88 13.56
C PRO A 11 -8.46 35.10 12.60
N ILE A 12 -7.21 34.85 13.02
CA ILE A 12 -6.29 33.95 12.32
C ILE A 12 -7.10 32.68 12.08
N LYS A 13 -7.46 32.40 10.83
CA LYS A 13 -8.18 31.17 10.48
C LYS A 13 -7.37 30.03 11.10
N PRO A 14 -7.96 29.21 12.00
CA PRO A 14 -7.22 28.12 12.60
C PRO A 14 -6.64 27.32 11.44
N THR A 15 -5.32 27.16 11.44
CA THR A 15 -4.58 26.50 10.38
C THR A 15 -5.27 25.17 10.10
N ASN A 16 -5.61 24.92 8.83
CA ASN A 16 -6.42 23.74 8.48
C ASN A 16 -5.70 22.49 9.00
N ARG A 17 -6.35 21.78 9.93
CA ARG A 17 -5.85 20.57 10.59
C ARG A 17 -5.29 19.57 9.60
N THR A 18 -5.94 19.41 8.44
CA THR A 18 -5.50 18.50 7.39
C THR A 18 -4.15 18.92 6.80
N SER A 19 -3.94 20.21 6.58
CA SER A 19 -2.67 20.76 6.10
C SER A 19 -1.56 20.57 7.14
N LEU A 20 -1.84 20.81 8.42
CA LEU A 20 -0.86 20.59 9.49
C LEU A 20 -0.46 19.12 9.60
N LEU A 21 -1.43 18.19 9.54
CA LEU A 21 -1.15 16.76 9.53
C LEU A 21 -0.32 16.34 8.32
N ARG A 22 -0.59 16.90 7.13
CA ARG A 22 0.22 16.65 5.93
C ARG A 22 1.67 17.13 6.10
N ILE A 23 1.87 18.33 6.65
CA ILE A 23 3.22 18.87 6.93
C ILE A 23 3.95 17.98 7.94
N TYR A 24 3.29 17.61 9.03
CA TYR A 24 3.84 16.69 10.03
C TYR A 24 4.25 15.35 9.38
N GLN A 25 3.38 14.76 8.55
CA GLN A 25 3.66 13.50 7.86
C GLN A 25 4.86 13.61 6.91
N ALA A 26 4.93 14.71 6.15
CA ALA A 26 5.98 14.94 5.16
C ALA A 26 7.34 15.26 5.78
N MET A 27 7.38 15.96 6.93
CA MET A 27 8.62 16.49 7.50
C MET A 27 9.15 15.67 8.68
N ILE A 28 8.29 15.36 9.65
CA ILE A 28 8.69 14.72 10.91
C ILE A 28 8.57 13.20 10.76
N LEU A 29 7.38 12.74 10.37
CA LEU A 29 7.08 11.32 10.31
C LEU A 29 7.92 10.61 9.23
N SER A 30 8.16 11.27 8.09
CA SER A 30 9.05 10.77 7.03
C SER A 30 10.46 10.44 7.56
N ARG A 31 11.06 11.36 8.33
CA ARG A 31 12.39 11.19 8.95
C ARG A 31 12.39 10.06 9.98
N ILE A 32 11.38 10.01 10.84
CA ILE A 32 11.23 8.92 11.81
C ILE A 32 11.13 7.57 11.09
N ASN A 33 10.45 7.51 9.94
CA ASN A 33 10.29 6.26 9.18
C ASN A 33 11.57 5.85 8.43
N TYR A 34 12.37 6.80 7.95
CA TYR A 34 13.47 6.58 7.00
C TYR A 34 14.56 5.61 7.50
N GLY A 35 14.68 5.38 8.80
CA GLY A 35 15.67 4.45 9.38
C GLY A 35 15.07 3.31 10.21
N CYS A 36 13.73 3.13 10.21
CA CYS A 36 13.06 2.27 11.20
C CYS A 36 13.52 0.81 11.20
N ALA A 37 13.93 0.26 10.05
CA ALA A 37 14.47 -1.09 9.97
C ALA A 37 15.81 -1.24 10.72
N VAL A 38 16.62 -0.17 10.72
CA VAL A 38 17.96 -0.11 11.33
C VAL A 38 17.83 0.17 12.83
N TYR A 39 17.32 1.36 13.18
CA TYR A 39 17.24 1.78 14.58
C TYR A 39 16.16 1.03 15.37
N GLY A 40 15.24 0.32 14.69
CA GLY A 40 14.24 -0.55 15.35
C GLY A 40 14.86 -1.73 16.13
N SER A 41 16.17 -1.92 16.03
CA SER A 41 16.98 -2.80 16.87
C SER A 41 17.46 -2.16 18.18
N ALA A 42 17.15 -0.88 18.43
CA ALA A 42 17.45 -0.21 19.69
C ALA A 42 16.51 -0.67 20.82
N CYS A 43 16.94 -0.49 22.08
CA CYS A 43 16.13 -0.85 23.23
C CYS A 43 14.87 0.03 23.34
N ASN A 44 13.83 -0.51 23.98
CA ASN A 44 12.54 0.20 24.11
C ASN A 44 12.69 1.56 24.82
N SER A 45 13.61 1.68 25.78
CA SER A 45 13.87 2.97 26.46
C SER A 45 14.38 4.05 25.51
N VAL A 46 15.23 3.68 24.54
CA VAL A 46 15.71 4.61 23.50
C VAL A 46 14.61 4.89 22.48
N LEU A 47 13.87 3.87 22.03
CA LEU A 47 12.79 4.04 21.07
C LEU A 47 11.67 4.94 21.58
N ARG A 48 11.34 4.85 22.88
CA ARG A 48 10.31 5.68 23.54
C ARG A 48 10.65 7.17 23.55
N LYS A 49 11.91 7.56 23.38
CA LYS A 49 12.28 8.98 23.27
C LYS A 49 11.67 9.67 22.04
N LEU A 50 11.24 8.91 21.03
CA LEU A 50 10.57 9.43 19.84
C LEU A 50 9.06 9.66 20.05
N ASP A 51 8.45 8.97 21.03
CA ASP A 51 7.00 9.04 21.26
C ASP A 51 6.55 10.45 21.69
N PRO A 52 7.26 11.19 22.58
CA PRO A 52 6.92 12.58 22.91
C PRO A 52 6.89 13.50 21.68
N VAL A 53 7.81 13.32 20.72
CA VAL A 53 7.84 14.11 19.48
C VAL A 53 6.59 13.82 18.64
N HIS A 54 6.25 12.54 18.49
CA HIS A 54 5.05 12.10 17.77
C HIS A 54 3.78 12.64 18.43
N HIS A 55 3.61 12.43 19.74
CA HIS A 55 2.41 12.85 20.46
C HIS A 55 2.26 14.37 20.48
N SER A 56 3.36 15.10 20.69
CA SER A 56 3.33 16.56 20.70
C SER A 56 2.91 17.10 19.33
N ALA A 57 3.43 16.52 18.24
CA ALA A 57 3.03 16.91 16.90
C ALA A 57 1.52 16.65 16.66
N LEU A 58 1.00 15.49 17.08
CA LEU A 58 -0.44 15.21 16.95
C LEU A 58 -1.30 16.19 17.72
N ARG A 59 -0.90 16.58 18.94
CA ARG A 59 -1.61 17.59 19.74
C ARG A 59 -1.61 18.95 19.07
N ILE A 60 -0.47 19.39 18.54
CA ILE A 60 -0.37 20.66 17.79
C ILE A 60 -1.27 20.60 16.54
N CYS A 61 -1.23 19.51 15.78
CA CYS A 61 -2.02 19.38 14.56
C CYS A 61 -3.53 19.31 14.83
N SER A 62 -3.96 18.66 15.92
CA SER A 62 -5.38 18.50 16.29
C SER A 62 -5.92 19.66 17.11
N GLY A 63 -5.07 20.46 17.75
CA GLY A 63 -5.48 21.44 18.76
C GLY A 63 -5.90 20.81 20.09
N ALA A 64 -5.63 19.51 20.30
CA ALA A 64 -6.01 18.80 21.51
C ALA A 64 -5.23 19.29 22.74
N PHE A 65 -5.85 19.22 23.92
CA PHE A 65 -5.20 19.55 25.19
C PHE A 65 -3.93 18.72 25.42
N ARG A 66 -3.00 19.26 26.22
CA ARG A 66 -1.77 18.55 26.62
C ARG A 66 -2.07 17.26 27.39
N THR A 67 -3.20 17.20 28.08
CA THR A 67 -3.66 16.07 28.89
C THR A 67 -4.54 15.07 28.13
N SER A 68 -4.89 15.32 26.85
CA SER A 68 -5.76 14.40 26.11
C SER A 68 -5.15 12.99 26.02
N PRO A 69 -5.95 11.92 26.15
CA PRO A 69 -5.46 10.55 26.02
C PRO A 69 -4.82 10.28 24.64
N ILE A 70 -3.74 9.48 24.62
CA ILE A 70 -2.98 9.19 23.38
C ILE A 70 -3.82 8.36 22.39
N GLU A 71 -4.58 7.38 22.87
CA GLU A 71 -5.42 6.54 22.00
C GLU A 71 -6.51 7.37 21.30
N SER A 72 -7.08 8.36 22.00
CA SER A 72 -8.01 9.32 21.40
C SER A 72 -7.33 10.14 20.29
N LEU A 73 -6.08 10.59 20.49
CA LEU A 73 -5.33 11.30 19.44
C LEU A 73 -5.10 10.43 18.21
N TYR A 74 -4.81 9.15 18.39
CA TYR A 74 -4.61 8.21 17.28
C TYR A 74 -5.89 8.01 16.47
N ALA A 75 -7.01 7.78 17.14
CA ALA A 75 -8.32 7.66 16.51
C ALA A 75 -8.69 8.95 15.77
N GLU A 76 -8.57 10.10 16.43
CA GLU A 76 -8.99 11.37 15.86
C GLU A 76 -8.12 11.77 14.65
N CYS A 77 -6.80 11.66 14.75
CA CYS A 77 -5.87 12.05 13.69
C CYS A 77 -5.66 10.98 12.62
N HIS A 78 -6.32 9.83 12.73
CA HIS A 78 -6.13 8.67 11.85
C HIS A 78 -4.64 8.27 11.76
N GLN A 79 -3.95 8.28 12.91
CA GLN A 79 -2.54 7.93 13.01
C GLN A 79 -2.35 6.71 13.90
N MET A 80 -1.38 5.86 13.55
CA MET A 80 -0.98 4.72 14.38
C MET A 80 0.15 5.10 15.35
N SER A 81 0.32 4.31 16.41
CA SER A 81 1.47 4.41 17.29
C SER A 81 2.78 4.13 16.54
N LEU A 82 3.89 4.71 17.01
CA LEU A 82 5.19 4.50 16.36
C LEU A 82 5.63 3.03 16.45
N SER A 83 5.24 2.29 17.49
CA SER A 83 5.55 0.86 17.61
C SER A 83 4.91 0.05 16.48
N LEU A 84 3.59 0.19 16.29
CA LEU A 84 2.85 -0.46 15.21
C LEU A 84 3.38 -0.02 13.84
N ARG A 85 3.70 1.27 13.68
CA ARG A 85 4.27 1.79 12.45
C ARG A 85 5.61 1.14 12.11
N ARG A 86 6.50 1.01 13.09
CA ARG A 86 7.80 0.33 12.90
C ARG A 86 7.61 -1.13 12.53
N GLN A 87 6.66 -1.84 13.14
CA GLN A 87 6.34 -3.22 12.76
C GLN A 87 5.86 -3.30 11.30
N LYS A 88 4.88 -2.47 10.92
CA LYS A 88 4.36 -2.39 9.54
C LYS A 88 5.47 -2.10 8.52
N LEU A 89 6.32 -1.13 8.79
CA LEU A 89 7.43 -0.77 7.89
C LEU A 89 8.50 -1.86 7.84
N SER A 90 8.79 -2.51 8.96
CA SER A 90 9.74 -3.63 9.01
C SER A 90 9.24 -4.81 8.18
N LEU A 91 7.94 -5.12 8.25
CA LEU A 91 7.31 -6.16 7.41
C LEU A 91 7.37 -5.79 5.93
N LYS A 92 7.01 -4.55 5.57
CA LYS A 92 7.10 -4.05 4.19
C LYS A 92 8.53 -4.20 3.65
N TYR A 93 9.52 -3.84 4.46
CA TYR A 93 10.92 -3.99 4.09
C TYR A 93 11.31 -5.47 3.92
N TYR A 94 10.91 -6.34 4.85
CA TYR A 94 11.16 -7.79 4.75
C TYR A 94 10.57 -8.41 3.48
N PHE A 95 9.31 -8.12 3.16
CA PHE A 95 8.69 -8.64 1.94
C PHE A 95 9.36 -8.09 0.68
N LYS A 96 9.75 -6.81 0.68
CA LYS A 96 10.53 -6.23 -0.43
C LYS A 96 11.88 -6.93 -0.61
N LEU A 97 12.59 -7.22 0.49
CA LEU A 97 13.85 -7.97 0.48
C LEU A 97 13.68 -9.38 -0.10
N LYS A 98 12.62 -10.09 0.28
CA LYS A 98 12.34 -11.45 -0.21
C LYS A 98 11.92 -11.48 -1.69
N SER A 99 11.26 -10.42 -2.14
CA SER A 99 10.79 -10.25 -3.51
C SER A 99 11.94 -9.96 -4.50
N ILE A 100 13.03 -9.31 -4.08
CA ILE A 100 14.17 -9.06 -4.99
C ILE A 100 15.03 -10.32 -5.06
N SER A 101 15.14 -10.93 -6.24
CA SER A 101 15.82 -12.22 -6.44
C SER A 101 17.30 -12.21 -6.02
N ASN A 102 18.03 -11.17 -6.40
CA ASN A 102 19.48 -11.03 -6.23
C ASN A 102 19.87 -10.15 -5.02
N HIS A 103 19.02 -10.03 -4.01
CA HIS A 103 19.33 -9.18 -2.86
C HIS A 103 20.34 -9.87 -1.91
N PRO A 104 21.43 -9.20 -1.47
CA PRO A 104 22.48 -9.82 -0.64
C PRO A 104 21.95 -10.36 0.69
N LEU A 105 20.90 -9.74 1.23
CA LEU A 105 20.26 -10.16 2.48
C LEU A 105 19.15 -11.23 2.30
N ARG A 106 18.82 -11.65 1.07
CA ARG A 106 17.69 -12.57 0.82
C ARG A 106 17.93 -13.96 1.41
N GLY A 107 19.13 -14.48 1.21
CA GLY A 107 19.60 -15.80 1.68
C GLY A 107 20.27 -15.76 3.05
N GLN A 108 20.34 -14.59 3.71
CA GLN A 108 20.86 -14.51 5.07
C GLN A 108 19.85 -15.08 6.06
N HIS A 109 19.90 -16.40 6.22
CA HIS A 109 19.25 -17.07 7.33
C HIS A 109 20.14 -16.90 8.56
N MET A 110 19.57 -16.41 9.66
CA MET A 110 20.23 -16.47 10.96
C MET A 110 20.57 -17.94 11.22
N SER A 111 21.85 -18.29 11.28
CA SER A 111 22.22 -19.67 11.57
C SER A 111 21.66 -20.05 12.94
N ASN A 112 21.24 -21.30 13.08
CA ASN A 112 20.70 -21.81 14.35
C ASN A 112 21.71 -21.64 15.49
N PHE A 113 23.00 -21.55 15.18
CA PHE A 113 24.08 -21.27 16.13
C PHE A 113 23.95 -19.89 16.78
N PHE A 114 23.70 -18.83 15.99
CA PHE A 114 23.47 -17.50 16.55
C PHE A 114 22.16 -17.41 17.35
N GLY A 115 21.14 -18.18 16.97
CA GLY A 115 19.89 -18.29 17.72
C GLY A 115 20.12 -18.63 19.19
N ARG A 116 20.90 -19.68 19.47
CA ARG A 116 21.20 -20.15 20.83
C ARG A 116 21.90 -19.10 21.70
N PHE A 117 22.79 -18.28 21.13
CA PHE A 117 23.44 -17.19 21.89
C PHE A 117 22.46 -16.10 22.33
N TYR A 118 21.46 -15.79 21.50
CA TYR A 118 20.41 -14.85 21.86
C TYR A 118 19.41 -15.47 22.84
N ASP A 119 19.17 -16.78 22.76
CA ASP A 119 18.33 -17.50 23.73
C ASP A 119 18.99 -17.51 25.12
N ALA A 120 20.31 -17.71 25.19
CA ALA A 120 21.09 -17.64 26.43
C ALA A 120 21.21 -16.22 27.01
N ARG A 121 20.92 -15.18 26.22
CA ARG A 121 21.02 -13.77 26.63
C ARG A 121 19.78 -12.99 26.19
N PRO A 122 18.63 -13.20 26.86
CA PRO A 122 17.35 -12.60 26.45
C PRO A 122 17.32 -11.07 26.52
N SER A 123 18.22 -10.46 27.29
CA SER A 123 18.39 -9.01 27.36
C SER A 123 18.99 -8.40 26.09
N ARG A 124 19.66 -9.20 25.25
CA ARG A 124 20.24 -8.75 23.99
C ARG A 124 19.18 -8.70 22.90
N ILE A 125 19.17 -7.59 22.17
CA ILE A 125 18.18 -7.36 21.13
C ILE A 125 18.49 -8.26 19.94
N ARG A 126 17.48 -9.03 19.54
CA ARG A 126 17.59 -9.96 18.43
C ARG A 126 17.77 -9.21 17.09
N PRO A 127 18.49 -9.81 16.15
CA PRO A 127 18.70 -9.26 14.82
C PRO A 127 17.38 -9.15 14.06
N PHE A 128 17.38 -8.32 13.01
CA PHE A 128 16.19 -7.97 12.22
C PHE A 128 15.38 -9.19 11.78
N HIS A 129 16.01 -10.16 11.11
CA HIS A 129 15.33 -11.37 10.62
C HIS A 129 14.61 -12.15 11.73
N SER A 130 15.25 -12.32 12.90
CA SER A 130 14.63 -13.02 14.03
C SER A 130 13.44 -12.26 14.61
N ARG A 131 13.51 -10.92 14.68
CA ARG A 131 12.38 -10.09 15.12
C ARG A 131 11.20 -10.20 14.15
N ILE A 132 11.46 -10.19 12.85
CA ILE A 132 10.40 -10.32 11.84
C ILE A 132 9.79 -11.71 11.85
N LYS A 133 10.58 -12.78 11.97
CA LYS A 133 10.03 -14.14 12.10
C LYS A 133 9.06 -14.27 13.27
N ARG A 134 9.41 -13.70 14.43
CA ARG A 134 8.50 -13.66 15.58
C ARG A 134 7.24 -12.87 15.28
N LEU A 135 7.36 -11.68 14.67
CA LEU A 135 6.19 -10.89 14.26
C LEU A 135 5.27 -11.65 13.29
N LEU A 136 5.84 -12.38 12.33
CA LEU A 136 5.07 -13.21 11.39
C LEU A 136 4.36 -14.34 12.13
N TYR A 137 5.03 -15.00 13.08
CA TYR A 137 4.41 -16.02 13.93
C TYR A 137 3.26 -15.45 14.76
N ASP A 138 3.49 -14.32 15.44
CA ASP A 138 2.49 -13.65 16.28
C ASP A 138 1.24 -13.25 15.48
N MET A 139 1.40 -12.91 14.19
CA MET A 139 0.30 -12.56 13.29
C MET A 139 -0.27 -13.76 12.51
N GLN A 140 0.22 -14.98 12.74
CA GLN A 140 -0.17 -16.19 12.00
C GLN A 140 0.08 -16.08 10.48
N LEU A 141 1.14 -15.36 10.09
CA LEU A 141 1.53 -15.10 8.69
C LEU A 141 2.72 -15.96 8.23
N GLY A 142 2.81 -17.21 8.67
CA GLY A 142 3.97 -18.08 8.45
C GLY A 142 4.16 -18.57 7.00
N ASP A 143 3.06 -18.75 6.26
CA ASP A 143 3.05 -19.57 5.03
C ASP A 143 2.94 -18.76 3.73
N PHE A 144 3.44 -17.52 3.71
CA PHE A 144 3.42 -16.73 2.47
C PHE A 144 4.60 -17.06 1.56
N GLN A 145 4.29 -17.57 0.37
CA GLN A 145 5.22 -17.59 -0.75
C GLN A 145 5.34 -16.19 -1.34
N VAL A 146 6.48 -15.53 -1.10
CA VAL A 146 6.74 -14.19 -1.62
C VAL A 146 7.16 -14.30 -3.08
N GLN A 147 6.32 -13.79 -3.98
CA GLN A 147 6.64 -13.72 -5.39
C GLN A 147 7.83 -12.79 -5.63
N THR A 148 8.75 -13.23 -6.48
CA THR A 148 9.87 -12.38 -6.91
C THR A 148 9.34 -11.24 -7.78
N ALA A 149 9.75 -10.01 -7.46
CA ALA A 149 9.43 -8.85 -8.29
C ALA A 149 10.09 -9.04 -9.65
N GLY A 150 9.29 -8.91 -10.72
CA GLY A 150 9.84 -8.79 -12.06
C GLY A 150 10.74 -7.55 -12.14
N VAL A 151 11.90 -7.72 -12.76
CA VAL A 151 12.75 -6.59 -13.12
C VAL A 151 12.28 -6.12 -14.48
N PHE A 152 11.88 -4.86 -14.59
CA PHE A 152 11.70 -4.25 -15.91
C PHE A 152 13.09 -4.13 -16.54
N HIS A 153 13.36 -4.96 -17.55
CA HIS A 153 14.63 -4.96 -18.27
C HIS A 153 14.74 -3.84 -19.30
N TYR A 154 13.68 -3.04 -19.44
CA TYR A 154 13.59 -1.94 -20.36
C TYR A 154 13.24 -0.66 -19.59
N PRO A 155 13.73 0.51 -20.02
CA PRO A 155 13.45 1.75 -19.32
C PRO A 155 11.97 2.15 -19.43
N PRO A 156 11.44 2.94 -18.48
CA PRO A 156 10.03 3.35 -18.51
C PRO A 156 9.60 4.08 -19.79
N TRP A 157 10.52 4.76 -20.48
CA TRP A 157 10.25 5.47 -21.73
C TRP A 157 10.25 4.57 -22.98
N SER A 158 10.62 3.30 -22.86
CA SER A 158 10.55 2.32 -23.97
C SER A 158 9.35 1.39 -23.85
N VAL A 159 8.43 1.63 -22.91
CA VAL A 159 7.14 0.94 -22.88
C VAL A 159 6.37 1.38 -24.12
N HIS A 160 5.88 0.43 -24.93
CA HIS A 160 4.97 0.74 -26.03
C HIS A 160 3.78 1.56 -25.50
N SER A 161 3.35 2.57 -26.25
CA SER A 161 2.27 3.46 -25.83
C SER A 161 0.96 2.67 -25.69
N VAL A 162 0.49 2.49 -24.46
CA VAL A 162 -0.87 2.00 -24.19
C VAL A 162 -1.83 3.15 -24.43
N LYS A 163 -2.70 3.01 -25.44
CA LYS A 163 -3.77 3.98 -25.69
C LYS A 163 -4.90 3.73 -24.70
N LEU A 164 -5.06 4.61 -23.73
CA LEU A 164 -6.23 4.59 -22.84
C LEU A 164 -7.39 5.30 -23.54
N ILE A 165 -8.51 4.59 -23.72
CA ILE A 165 -9.72 5.13 -24.33
C ILE A 165 -10.78 5.28 -23.24
N GLY A 166 -11.07 6.53 -22.87
CA GLY A 166 -12.14 6.89 -21.93
C GLY A 166 -13.52 6.85 -22.58
N LEU A 167 -13.94 5.68 -23.06
CA LEU A 167 -15.14 5.51 -23.90
C LEU A 167 -16.42 6.10 -23.29
N PHE A 168 -16.49 6.13 -21.95
CA PHE A 168 -17.68 6.56 -21.21
C PHE A 168 -17.47 7.81 -20.36
N ASP A 169 -16.35 8.54 -20.52
CA ASP A 169 -15.97 9.64 -19.61
C ASP A 169 -17.00 10.79 -19.58
N GLU A 170 -17.70 11.01 -20.71
CA GLU A 170 -18.72 12.06 -20.85
C GLU A 170 -20.12 11.61 -20.41
N PHE A 171 -20.31 10.31 -20.14
CA PHE A 171 -21.64 9.72 -19.89
C PHE A 171 -21.82 9.34 -18.42
N ARG A 172 -22.73 10.04 -17.74
CA ARG A 172 -23.12 9.68 -16.36
C ARG A 172 -24.08 8.51 -16.38
N LYS A 173 -23.74 7.46 -15.63
CA LYS A 173 -24.53 6.22 -15.53
C LYS A 173 -25.99 6.43 -15.10
N ASN A 174 -26.26 7.43 -14.27
CA ASN A 174 -27.62 7.72 -13.78
C ASN A 174 -28.45 8.55 -14.78
N ASP A 175 -27.80 9.29 -15.66
CA ASP A 175 -28.45 10.26 -16.56
C ASP A 175 -28.55 9.71 -18.00
N THR A 176 -27.78 8.67 -18.31
CA THR A 176 -27.68 8.09 -19.66
C THR A 176 -28.50 6.80 -19.75
N SER A 177 -29.33 6.69 -20.79
CA SER A 177 -30.09 5.45 -21.06
C SER A 177 -29.14 4.27 -21.31
N SER A 178 -29.51 3.09 -20.79
CA SER A 178 -28.77 1.84 -21.01
C SER A 178 -28.61 1.49 -22.47
N LEU A 179 -29.59 1.83 -23.31
CA LEU A 179 -29.53 1.63 -24.76
C LEU A 179 -28.42 2.46 -25.42
N ILE A 180 -28.22 3.69 -24.94
CA ILE A 180 -27.16 4.58 -25.46
C ILE A 180 -25.79 4.00 -25.10
N LEU A 181 -25.61 3.55 -23.85
CA LEU A 181 -24.35 2.93 -23.41
C LEU A 181 -24.04 1.65 -24.19
N LEU A 182 -25.06 0.82 -24.45
CA LEU A 182 -24.92 -0.37 -25.29
C LEU A 182 -24.54 0.00 -26.73
N GLN A 183 -25.17 1.01 -27.32
CA GLN A 183 -24.84 1.45 -28.67
C GLN A 183 -23.40 1.95 -28.78
N ILE A 184 -22.94 2.75 -27.81
CA ILE A 184 -21.55 3.22 -27.75
C ILE A 184 -20.59 2.03 -27.67
N PHE A 185 -20.89 1.06 -26.81
CA PHE A 185 -20.10 -0.16 -26.67
C PHE A 185 -20.02 -0.95 -27.98
N PHE A 186 -21.15 -1.18 -28.66
CA PHE A 186 -21.17 -1.91 -29.92
C PHE A 186 -20.43 -1.18 -31.04
N SER A 187 -20.58 0.15 -31.16
CA SER A 187 -19.83 0.95 -32.11
C SER A 187 -18.32 0.84 -31.87
N HIS A 188 -17.88 0.89 -30.61
CA HIS A 188 -16.46 0.66 -30.27
C HIS A 188 -16.03 -0.78 -30.59
N ARG A 189 -16.84 -1.79 -30.27
CA ARG A 189 -16.50 -3.19 -30.59
C ARG A 189 -16.37 -3.42 -32.10
N PHE A 190 -17.18 -2.72 -32.89
CA PHE A 190 -17.13 -2.75 -34.35
C PHE A 190 -15.88 -2.06 -34.91
N GLU A 191 -15.48 -0.90 -34.36
CA GLU A 191 -14.22 -0.22 -34.74
C GLU A 191 -12.99 -1.11 -34.52
N TYR A 192 -12.99 -1.90 -33.43
CA TYR A 192 -11.90 -2.83 -33.09
C TYR A 192 -12.27 -4.29 -33.38
N VAL A 193 -13.00 -4.56 -34.48
CA VAL A 193 -13.45 -5.92 -34.83
C VAL A 193 -12.29 -6.91 -34.97
N ASP A 194 -11.18 -6.47 -35.56
CA ASP A 194 -9.97 -7.28 -35.81
C ASP A 194 -9.15 -7.57 -34.55
N TYR A 195 -9.54 -7.01 -33.40
CA TYR A 195 -8.85 -7.22 -32.12
C TYR A 195 -9.61 -8.23 -31.25
N THR A 196 -8.87 -9.06 -30.51
CA THR A 196 -9.40 -9.93 -29.47
C THR A 196 -9.89 -9.10 -28.29
N ALA A 197 -11.18 -9.22 -27.98
CA ALA A 197 -11.77 -8.52 -26.85
C ALA A 197 -11.53 -9.32 -25.56
N VAL A 198 -10.99 -8.63 -24.55
CA VAL A 198 -10.70 -9.23 -23.24
C VAL A 198 -11.36 -8.40 -22.15
N TYR A 199 -12.23 -9.05 -21.38
CA TYR A 199 -12.97 -8.43 -20.29
C TYR A 199 -12.46 -8.98 -18.97
N THR A 200 -12.24 -8.09 -18.01
CA THR A 200 -11.73 -8.44 -16.68
C THR A 200 -12.60 -7.77 -15.62
N ASP A 201 -12.92 -8.50 -14.56
CA ASP A 201 -13.63 -7.94 -13.43
C ASP A 201 -13.14 -8.53 -12.11
N GLY A 202 -13.05 -7.68 -11.09
CA GLY A 202 -12.65 -8.05 -9.74
C GLY A 202 -13.79 -7.82 -8.77
N SER A 203 -14.16 -8.84 -7.99
CA SER A 203 -15.29 -8.74 -7.07
C SER A 203 -14.89 -9.07 -5.63
N ARG A 204 -15.62 -8.47 -4.69
CA ARG A 204 -15.50 -8.76 -3.26
C ARG A 204 -16.88 -8.85 -2.64
N ALA A 205 -17.11 -9.94 -1.92
CA ALA A 205 -18.26 -10.19 -1.07
C ALA A 205 -17.77 -10.46 0.38
N PRO A 206 -18.66 -10.49 1.38
CA PRO A 206 -18.28 -10.86 2.75
C PRO A 206 -17.59 -12.23 2.76
N GLY A 207 -16.33 -12.26 3.21
CA GLY A 207 -15.52 -13.48 3.27
C GLY A 207 -15.14 -14.09 1.90
N ARG A 208 -15.31 -13.37 0.78
CA ARG A 208 -14.90 -13.89 -0.54
C ARG A 208 -14.37 -12.78 -1.42
N VAL A 209 -13.23 -13.04 -2.06
CA VAL A 209 -12.66 -12.16 -3.09
C VAL A 209 -12.40 -13.05 -4.29
N GLY A 210 -12.60 -12.54 -5.50
CA GLY A 210 -12.33 -13.30 -6.70
C GLY A 210 -12.26 -12.41 -7.92
N PHE A 211 -11.81 -12.97 -9.02
CA PHE A 211 -11.78 -12.28 -10.29
C PHE A 211 -12.27 -13.16 -11.43
N GLY A 212 -12.80 -12.51 -12.45
CA GLY A 212 -13.24 -13.12 -13.70
C GLY A 212 -12.48 -12.53 -14.89
N VAL A 213 -12.21 -13.37 -15.88
CA VAL A 213 -11.64 -12.98 -17.16
C VAL A 213 -12.42 -13.67 -18.27
N VAL A 214 -12.85 -12.91 -19.27
CA VAL A 214 -13.50 -13.43 -20.48
C VAL A 214 -12.62 -13.07 -21.67
N ILE A 215 -12.20 -14.08 -22.43
CA ILE A 215 -11.43 -13.94 -23.67
C ILE A 215 -12.22 -14.70 -24.72
N ASP A 216 -12.78 -13.98 -25.70
CA ASP A 216 -13.72 -14.52 -26.67
C ASP A 216 -14.86 -15.29 -25.98
N ASP A 217 -15.03 -16.59 -26.28
CA ASP A 217 -16.05 -17.44 -25.67
C ASP A 217 -15.59 -18.12 -24.36
N ALA A 218 -14.31 -17.97 -24.00
CA ALA A 218 -13.74 -18.63 -22.82
C ALA A 218 -13.88 -17.75 -21.58
N THR A 219 -14.57 -18.27 -20.56
CA THR A 219 -14.71 -17.62 -19.25
C THR A 219 -13.86 -18.31 -18.20
N TYR A 220 -13.06 -17.52 -17.48
CA TYR A 220 -12.22 -17.97 -16.38
C TYR A 220 -12.62 -17.24 -15.10
N SER A 221 -12.70 -17.96 -13.99
CA SER A 221 -12.96 -17.36 -12.67
C SER A 221 -12.08 -18.02 -11.62
N HIS A 222 -11.55 -17.21 -10.70
CA HIS A 222 -10.65 -17.66 -9.64
C HIS A 222 -10.99 -17.01 -8.31
N GLY A 223 -10.99 -17.81 -7.25
CA GLY A 223 -11.10 -17.34 -5.88
C GLY A 223 -9.75 -16.86 -5.34
N LEU A 224 -9.76 -15.75 -4.62
CA LEU A 224 -8.63 -15.17 -3.91
C LEU A 224 -8.87 -15.19 -2.40
N SER A 225 -7.79 -15.03 -1.63
CA SER A 225 -7.89 -14.85 -0.18
C SER A 225 -8.72 -13.63 0.19
N GLU A 226 -9.50 -13.73 1.27
CA GLU A 226 -10.34 -12.66 1.82
C GLU A 226 -9.57 -11.39 2.21
N VAL A 227 -8.25 -11.53 2.37
CA VAL A 227 -7.32 -10.43 2.70
C VAL A 227 -7.16 -9.46 1.52
N PHE A 228 -7.39 -9.90 0.28
CA PHE A 228 -7.26 -9.04 -0.89
C PHE A 228 -8.36 -7.98 -0.98
N SER A 229 -8.01 -6.82 -1.53
CA SER A 229 -8.99 -5.77 -1.86
C SER A 229 -9.58 -6.01 -3.25
N VAL A 230 -10.69 -5.32 -3.57
CA VAL A 230 -11.28 -5.28 -4.92
C VAL A 230 -10.23 -4.87 -5.94
N TYR A 231 -9.46 -3.82 -5.64
CA TYR A 231 -8.35 -3.37 -6.49
C TYR A 231 -7.32 -4.47 -6.78
N SER A 232 -6.95 -5.26 -5.78
CA SER A 232 -6.01 -6.38 -6.00
C SER A 232 -6.62 -7.49 -6.84
N ALA A 233 -7.94 -7.72 -6.71
CA ALA A 233 -8.65 -8.68 -7.56
C ALA A 233 -8.67 -8.22 -9.01
N GLU A 234 -8.99 -6.95 -9.29
CA GLU A 234 -8.92 -6.36 -10.64
C GLU A 234 -7.51 -6.44 -11.23
N ALA A 235 -6.49 -6.07 -10.46
CA ALA A 235 -5.10 -6.16 -10.90
C ALA A 235 -4.68 -7.61 -11.21
N MET A 236 -5.18 -8.58 -10.43
CA MET A 236 -4.94 -10.00 -10.69
C MET A 236 -5.69 -10.48 -11.94
N ALA A 237 -6.89 -9.98 -12.20
CA ALA A 237 -7.65 -10.26 -13.40
C ALA A 237 -6.89 -9.84 -14.66
N ILE A 238 -6.37 -8.61 -14.66
CA ILE A 238 -5.54 -8.07 -15.75
C ILE A 238 -4.27 -8.89 -15.91
N LEU A 239 -3.56 -9.19 -14.81
CA LEU A 239 -2.34 -9.99 -14.87
C LEU A 239 -2.61 -11.39 -15.45
N TYR A 240 -3.68 -12.04 -15.02
CA TYR A 240 -4.08 -13.35 -15.51
C TYR A 240 -4.46 -13.32 -16.98
N ALA A 241 -5.20 -12.30 -17.42
CA ALA A 241 -5.53 -12.08 -18.83
C ALA A 241 -4.27 -11.97 -19.70
N LEU A 242 -3.31 -11.13 -19.29
CA LEU A 242 -2.04 -10.96 -20.01
C LEU A 242 -1.22 -12.24 -20.07
N GLN A 243 -1.18 -13.02 -18.97
CA GLN A 243 -0.50 -14.31 -18.95
C GLN A 243 -1.15 -15.34 -19.88
N ARG A 244 -2.47 -15.26 -20.10
CA ARG A 244 -3.18 -16.13 -21.04
C ARG A 244 -2.87 -15.75 -22.49
N ILE A 245 -2.92 -14.47 -22.82
CA ILE A 245 -2.59 -13.96 -24.16
C ILE A 245 -1.14 -14.30 -24.51
N SER A 246 -0.19 -14.09 -23.59
CA SER A 246 1.22 -14.43 -23.81
C SER A 246 1.47 -15.93 -24.03
N ARG A 247 0.55 -16.81 -23.63
CA ARG A 247 0.68 -18.27 -23.83
C ARG A 247 -0.01 -18.75 -25.10
N SER A 248 -0.96 -18.01 -25.67
CA SER A 248 -1.62 -18.37 -26.92
C SER A 248 -0.81 -18.01 -28.16
N ASP A 249 0.17 -17.10 -28.03
CA ASP A 249 1.06 -16.68 -29.12
C ASP A 249 2.30 -17.60 -29.31
N ASN A 250 2.38 -18.71 -28.55
CA ASN A 250 3.35 -19.81 -28.72
C ASN A 250 2.64 -21.09 -29.13
#